data_AF-A0A3M8DKM9-F1
#
_entry.id   AF-A0A3M8DKM9-F1
#
_cell.length_a   1.000
_cell.length_b   1.000
_cell.length_c   1.000
_cell.angle_alpha   90.00
_cell.angle_beta   90.00
_cell.angle_gamma   90.00
#
_symmetry.space_group_name_H-M   'P 1'
#
loop_
_entity.id
_entity.type
_entity.pdbx_description
1 polymer ?
#
loop_
_entity_poly.entity_id
_entity_poly.type
_entity_poly.pdbx_seq_one_letter_code
_entity_poly.pdbx_strand_id
1 'polypeptide(L)' 'MNIAGSISYILAGKRIPQNQVEFLRFSFFDFFNQYKFLEGKISTYKEFYEEYTSFEEARKLLVELLST' A
#
# COMPACT_ATOMS: atom_id res chain seq x y z
N MET A 1 3.68 3.73 4.41
CA MET A 1 4.02 2.40 3.83
C MET A 1 4.80 2.64 2.55
N ASN A 2 5.87 1.89 2.28
CA ASN A 2 6.84 2.27 1.25
C ASN A 2 6.46 1.78 -0.17
N ILE A 3 5.19 1.93 -0.55
CA ILE A 3 4.63 1.46 -1.85
C ILE A 3 5.36 2.12 -3.03
N ALA A 4 5.52 3.45 -2.99
CA ALA A 4 6.29 4.20 -4.00
C ALA A 4 7.76 3.76 -4.07
N GLY A 5 8.35 3.41 -2.92
CA GLY A 5 9.68 2.81 -2.85
C GLY A 5 9.73 1.47 -3.58
N SER A 6 8.83 0.53 -3.26
CA SER A 6 8.73 -0.77 -3.94
C SER A 6 8.56 -0.64 -5.45
N ILE A 7 7.70 0.27 -5.91
CA ILE A 7 7.53 0.57 -7.34
C ILE A 7 8.84 1.06 -7.95
N SER A 8 9.55 1.98 -7.29
CA SER A 8 10.83 2.50 -7.78
C SER A 8 11.90 1.42 -7.94
N TYR A 9 11.92 0.42 -7.04
CA TYR A 9 12.79 -0.74 -7.17
C TYR A 9 12.46 -1.56 -8.42
N ILE A 10 11.18 -1.88 -8.63
CA ILE A 10 10.72 -2.64 -9.82
C ILE A 10 11.06 -1.90 -11.10
N LEU A 11 10.74 -0.59 -11.17
CA LEU A 11 11.02 0.24 -12.35
C LEU A 11 12.53 0.34 -12.64
N ALA A 12 13.37 0.26 -11.60
CA ALA A 12 14.83 0.22 -11.75
C ALA A 12 15.38 -1.18 -12.07
N GLY A 13 14.53 -2.20 -12.25
CA GLY A 13 14.94 -3.60 -12.44
C GLY A 13 15.64 -4.20 -11.22
N LYS A 14 15.42 -3.63 -10.03
CA LYS A 14 16.04 -4.05 -8.77
C LYS A 14 15.09 -4.94 -7.98
N ARG A 15 15.65 -5.89 -7.25
CA ARG A 15 14.90 -6.73 -6.31
C ARG A 15 14.47 -5.89 -5.10
N ILE A 16 13.17 -5.95 -4.78
CA ILE A 16 12.64 -5.35 -3.55
C ILE A 16 13.17 -6.13 -2.33
N PRO A 17 13.62 -5.44 -1.26
CA PRO A 17 14.00 -6.11 -0.01
C PRO A 17 12.85 -6.94 0.59
N GLN A 18 13.14 -8.15 1.09
CA GLN A 18 12.09 -9.07 1.57
C GLN A 18 11.21 -8.45 2.67
N ASN A 19 11.80 -7.68 3.58
CA ASN A 19 11.02 -6.97 4.61
C ASN A 19 10.00 -6.00 4.00
N GLN A 20 10.33 -5.31 2.91
CA GLN A 20 9.37 -4.47 2.20
C GLN A 20 8.25 -5.30 1.55
N VAL A 21 8.58 -6.49 1.03
CA VAL A 21 7.56 -7.44 0.50
C VAL A 21 6.61 -7.88 1.60
N GLU A 22 7.10 -8.22 2.79
CA GLU A 22 6.24 -8.57 3.92
C GLU A 22 5.35 -7.41 4.36
N PHE A 23 5.88 -6.18 4.36
CA PHE A 23 5.08 -4.99 4.67
C PHE A 23 3.95 -4.74 3.67
N LEU A 24 4.11 -5.12 2.40
CA LEU A 24 3.05 -4.97 1.39
C LEU A 24 1.82 -5.83 1.67
N ARG A 25 1.91 -6.88 2.52
CA ARG A 25 0.78 -7.76 2.85
C ARG A 25 -0.27 -7.11 3.74
N PHE A 26 0.09 -6.04 4.43
CA PHE A 26 -0.77 -5.32 5.37
C PHE A 26 -1.26 -4.02 4.72
N SER A 27 -2.49 -3.62 4.98
CA SER A 27 -3.05 -2.33 4.57
C SER A 27 -2.58 -1.21 5.51
N PHE A 28 -2.92 0.04 5.16
CA PHE A 28 -2.70 1.18 6.06
C PHE A 28 -3.38 0.96 7.42
N PHE A 29 -4.62 0.48 7.43
CA PHE A 29 -5.40 0.29 8.66
C PHE A 29 -4.94 -0.90 9.51
N ASP A 30 -4.22 -1.86 8.92
CA ASP A 30 -3.57 -2.94 9.67
C ASP A 30 -2.37 -2.41 10.46
N PHE A 31 -1.55 -1.52 9.87
CA PHE A 31 -0.41 -0.92 10.57
C PHE A 31 -0.83 0.13 11.58
N PHE A 32 -1.78 0.97 11.21
CA PHE A 32 -2.19 2.12 12.00
C PHE A 32 -3.61 1.91 12.55
N ASN A 33 -3.73 0.92 13.43
CA ASN A 33 -5.01 0.54 14.01
C ASN A 33 -5.72 1.72 14.73
N GLN A 34 -4.98 2.73 15.20
CA GLN A 34 -5.56 3.94 15.77
C GLN A 34 -6.44 4.73 14.79
N TYR A 35 -6.27 4.53 13.48
CA TYR A 35 -7.06 5.17 12.43
C TYR A 35 -8.14 4.26 11.86
N LYS A 36 -8.34 3.05 12.40
CA LYS A 36 -9.34 2.10 11.88
C LYS A 36 -10.77 2.65 11.93
N PHE A 37 -11.04 3.60 12.83
CA PHE A 37 -12.32 4.33 12.87
C PHE A 37 -12.63 5.13 11.58
N LEU A 38 -11.60 5.45 10.78
CA LEU A 38 -11.74 6.13 9.49
C LEU A 38 -12.05 5.16 8.35
N GLU A 39 -11.75 3.87 8.46
CA GLU A 39 -11.84 2.90 7.35
C GLU A 39 -13.25 2.89 6.70
N GLY A 40 -14.30 2.89 7.51
CA GLY A 40 -15.70 2.93 7.03
C GLY A 40 -16.22 4.32 6.65
N LYS A 41 -15.42 5.37 6.87
CA LYS A 41 -15.82 6.78 6.68
C LYS A 41 -14.87 7.53 5.76
N ILE A 42 -13.79 6.91 5.28
CA ILE A 42 -12.74 7.60 4.55
C ILE A 42 -13.26 8.27 3.29
N SER A 43 -14.28 7.68 2.65
CA SER A 43 -14.97 8.24 1.48
C SER A 43 -15.63 9.60 1.72
N THR A 44 -15.88 10.00 2.98
CA THR A 44 -16.36 11.35 3.30
C THR A 44 -15.28 12.42 3.17
N TYR A 45 -14.01 12.02 3.09
CA TYR A 45 -12.84 12.89 2.92
C TYR A 45 -12.26 12.68 1.53
N LYS A 46 -12.80 13.41 0.54
CA LYS A 46 -12.52 13.17 -0.89
C LYS A 46 -11.04 13.02 -1.22
N GLU A 47 -10.22 14.01 -0.89
CA GLU A 47 -8.79 14.01 -1.23
C GLU A 47 -8.06 12.84 -0.57
N PHE A 48 -8.34 12.58 0.71
CA PHE A 48 -7.73 11.47 1.43
C PHE A 48 -8.16 10.12 0.86
N TYR A 49 -9.44 9.98 0.48
CA TYR A 49 -9.96 8.76 -0.13
C TYR A 49 -9.34 8.48 -1.50
N GLU A 50 -9.22 9.49 -2.36
CA GLU A 50 -8.62 9.37 -3.69
C GLU A 50 -7.16 8.93 -3.59
N GLU A 51 -6.37 9.60 -2.74
CA GLU A 51 -4.96 9.26 -2.54
C GLU A 51 -4.81 7.87 -1.91
N TYR A 52 -5.54 7.57 -0.84
CA TYR A 52 -5.51 6.25 -0.20
C TYR A 52 -5.84 5.14 -1.19
N THR A 53 -6.91 5.31 -1.98
CA THR A 53 -7.37 4.28 -2.92
C THR A 53 -6.32 4.03 -4.01
N SER A 54 -5.70 5.08 -4.55
CA SER A 54 -4.62 4.93 -5.54
C SER A 54 -3.43 4.12 -4.99
N PHE A 55 -2.98 4.44 -3.77
CA PHE A 55 -1.89 3.68 -3.14
C PHE A 55 -2.29 2.26 -2.78
N GLU A 56 -3.52 2.05 -2.31
CA GLU A 56 -4.03 0.74 -1.91
C GLU A 56 -4.21 -0.20 -3.12
N GLU A 57 -4.67 0.32 -4.26
CA GLU A 57 -4.70 -0.43 -5.53
C GLU A 57 -3.28 -0.80 -5.98
N ALA A 58 -2.34 0.15 -5.97
CA ALA A 58 -0.96 -0.11 -6.29
C ALA A 58 -0.34 -1.17 -5.37
N ARG A 59 -0.63 -1.14 -4.06
CA ARG A 59 -0.19 -2.16 -3.10
C ARG A 59 -0.69 -3.54 -3.49
N LYS A 60 -1.98 -3.68 -3.83
CA LYS A 60 -2.58 -4.98 -4.22
C LYS A 60 -1.92 -5.55 -5.48
N LEU A 61 -1.70 -4.71 -6.49
CA LEU A 61 -1.00 -5.11 -7.72
C LEU A 61 0.44 -5.58 -7.43
N LEU A 62 1.16 -4.89 -6.54
CA LEU A 62 2.50 -5.32 -6.13
C LEU A 62 2.47 -6.67 -5.41
N VAL A 63 1.49 -6.89 -4.53
CA VAL A 63 1.35 -8.18 -3.83
C VAL A 63 1.08 -9.30 -4.83
N GLU A 64 0.20 -9.08 -5.81
CA GLU A 64 -0.09 -10.06 -6.86
C GLU A 64 1.17 -10.37 -7.68
N LEU A 65 1.86 -9.34 -8.16
CA LEU A 65 3.10 -9.47 -8.93
C LEU A 65 4.19 -10.27 -8.19
N LEU A 66 4.33 -10.04 -6.89
CA LEU A 66 5.37 -10.67 -6.05
C LEU A 66 4.97 -12.04 -5.50
N SER A 67 3.71 -12.44 -5.65
CA SER A 67 3.20 -13.75 -5.26
C SER A 67 3.24 -14.77 -6.41
N THR A 68 3.62 -14.32 -7.61
CA THR A 68 3.76 -15.14 -8.84
C THR A 68 5.21 -15.58 -9.01
#